data_AF-A0A961IAX0-F1
#
_entry.id   AF-A0A961IAX0-F1
#
_cell.length_a   1.000
_cell.length_b   1.000
_cell.length_c   1.000
_cell.angle_alpha   90.00
_cell.angle_beta   90.00
_cell.angle_gamma   90.00
#
_symmetry.space_group_name_H-M   'P 1'
#
loop_
_entity.id
_entity.type
_entity.pdbx_description
1 polymer ?
#
loop_
_entity_poly.entity_id
_entity_poly.type
_entity_poly.pdbx_seq_one_letter_code
_entity_poly.pdbx_strand_id
1 'polypeptide(L)'
;MTRRFNKIPVWFTLSLLMALGTTPAVNAGNERNALYYYRQAEHFRERGDFRAAVSNYRTSIEKNPGFPAAHLGAAQSYYELGDWSRSRAHFERVLELDREN
;
A
#
# COMPACT_ATOMS: atom_id res chain seq x y z
N MET A 1 27.33 -45.26 30.30
CA MET A 1 26.35 -45.34 29.19
C MET A 1 24.98 -45.14 29.82
N THR A 2 24.27 -44.03 29.67
CA THR A 2 23.55 -43.59 28.46
C THR A 2 23.27 -42.07 28.50
N ARG A 3 23.10 -41.49 27.30
CA ARG A 3 23.10 -40.05 26.97
C ARG A 3 21.80 -39.32 27.35
N ARG A 4 21.98 -38.00 27.58
CA ARG A 4 21.07 -36.84 27.52
C ARG A 4 19.78 -37.05 26.73
N PHE A 5 18.68 -36.37 27.13
CA PHE A 5 17.96 -35.43 26.25
C PHE A 5 17.16 -34.41 27.08
N ASN A 6 17.70 -33.19 27.11
CA ASN A 6 17.06 -31.97 27.61
C ASN A 6 15.83 -31.66 26.75
N LYS A 7 14.63 -31.84 27.29
CA LYS A 7 13.38 -31.53 26.57
C LYS A 7 13.17 -30.02 26.62
N ILE A 8 13.52 -29.35 25.53
CA ILE A 8 13.18 -27.94 25.32
C ILE A 8 11.64 -27.86 25.29
N PRO A 9 10.99 -27.02 26.11
CA PRO A 9 9.53 -26.95 26.15
C PRO A 9 9.00 -26.41 24.82
N VAL A 10 8.00 -27.09 24.26
CA VAL A 10 7.39 -26.81 22.94
C VAL A 10 6.78 -25.39 22.83
N TRP A 11 6.57 -24.73 23.97
CA TRP A 11 6.12 -23.35 24.09
C TRP A 11 7.18 -22.35 23.59
N PHE A 12 8.46 -22.73 23.59
CA PHE A 12 9.56 -21.93 23.06
C PHE A 12 9.72 -22.07 21.54
N THR A 13 9.26 -23.17 20.94
CA THR A 13 9.31 -23.38 19.48
C THR A 13 8.08 -22.82 18.75
N LEU A 14 7.03 -22.43 19.48
CA LEU A 14 5.80 -21.87 18.90
C LEU A 14 5.79 -20.32 18.86
N SER A 15 6.97 -19.69 18.92
CA SER A 15 7.15 -18.25 18.62
C SER A 15 8.10 -18.01 17.42
N LEU A 16 8.43 -19.03 16.63
CA LEU A 16 9.45 -18.92 15.57
C LEU A 16 8.92 -19.05 14.13
N LEU A 17 7.61 -18.89 13.87
CA LEU A 17 7.13 -18.99 12.48
C LEU A 17 6.03 -17.98 12.12
N MET A 18 6.32 -16.70 12.37
CA MET A 18 5.76 -15.59 11.59
C MET A 18 6.87 -14.76 10.92
N ALA A 19 7.92 -15.44 10.45
CA ALA A 19 8.84 -14.90 9.47
C ALA A 19 8.55 -15.52 8.09
N LEU A 20 7.35 -15.30 7.57
CA LEU A 20 7.05 -15.37 6.13
C LEU A 20 7.07 -13.91 5.68
N GLY A 21 8.22 -13.37 5.29
CA GLY A 21 8.69 -13.60 3.94
C GLY A 21 8.12 -12.50 3.05
N THR A 22 8.69 -11.29 3.15
CA THR A 22 8.57 -10.30 2.07
C THR A 22 9.33 -10.86 0.87
N THR A 23 8.72 -11.79 0.16
CA THR A 23 9.26 -12.22 -1.11
C THR A 23 9.11 -11.02 -2.06
N PRO A 24 10.19 -10.54 -2.70
CA PRO A 24 10.11 -9.42 -3.64
C PRO A 24 9.21 -9.73 -4.85
N ALA A 25 8.84 -11.01 -5.06
CA ALA A 25 7.97 -11.45 -6.15
C ALA A 25 6.50 -11.02 -6.00
N VAL A 26 5.88 -11.16 -4.81
CA VAL A 26 4.52 -10.63 -4.58
C VAL A 26 4.52 -9.11 -4.53
N ASN A 27 5.59 -8.49 -4.00
CA ASN A 27 5.71 -7.04 -3.98
C ASN A 27 5.81 -6.45 -5.40
N ALA A 28 6.68 -6.99 -6.26
CA ALA A 28 6.83 -6.52 -7.64
C ALA A 28 5.56 -6.70 -8.50
N GLY A 29 4.80 -7.78 -8.27
CA GLY A 29 3.49 -7.97 -8.92
C GLY A 29 2.46 -6.95 -8.47
N ASN A 30 2.42 -6.66 -7.16
CA ASN A 30 1.55 -5.64 -6.57
C ASN A 30 1.91 -4.23 -7.03
N GLU A 31 3.19 -3.89 -7.11
CA GLU A 31 3.70 -2.60 -7.60
C GLU A 31 3.34 -2.36 -9.08
N ARG A 32 3.50 -3.38 -9.94
CA ARG A 32 3.10 -3.27 -11.36
C ARG A 32 1.60 -3.06 -11.52
N ASN A 33 0.80 -3.77 -10.72
CA ASN A 33 -0.66 -3.60 -10.72
C ASN A 33 -1.02 -2.20 -10.20
N ALA A 34 -0.37 -1.71 -9.14
CA ALA A 34 -0.58 -0.36 -8.62
C ALA A 34 -0.28 0.70 -9.69
N LEU A 35 0.85 0.57 -10.40
CA LEU A 35 1.23 1.48 -11.48
C LEU A 35 0.24 1.47 -12.64
N TYR A 36 -0.32 0.29 -12.99
CA TYR A 36 -1.33 0.18 -14.03
C TYR A 36 -2.58 1.01 -13.69
N TYR A 37 -3.14 0.84 -12.49
CA TYR A 37 -4.31 1.60 -12.05
C TYR A 37 -4.01 3.09 -11.88
N TYR A 38 -2.80 3.45 -11.43
CA TYR A 38 -2.37 4.85 -11.37
C TYR A 38 -2.39 5.51 -12.75
N ARG A 39 -1.84 4.86 -13.78
CA ARG A 39 -1.84 5.42 -15.14
C ARG A 39 -3.25 5.57 -15.70
N GLN A 40 -4.13 4.62 -15.42
CA GLN A 40 -5.55 4.74 -15.79
C GLN A 40 -6.21 5.92 -15.06
N ALA A 41 -5.90 6.10 -13.77
CA ALA A 41 -6.41 7.23 -13.00
C ALA A 41 -5.95 8.58 -13.57
N GLU A 42 -4.66 8.71 -13.92
CA GLU A 42 -4.14 9.93 -14.57
C GLU A 42 -4.89 10.23 -15.87
N HIS A 43 -5.11 9.23 -16.72
CA HIS A 43 -5.87 9.42 -17.97
C HIS A 43 -7.31 9.93 -17.71
N PHE A 44 -7.99 9.44 -16.68
CA PHE A 44 -9.30 9.98 -16.30
C PHE A 44 -9.21 11.39 -15.71
N ARG A 45 -8.19 11.67 -14.90
CA ARG A 45 -7.94 12.98 -14.30
C ARG A 45 -7.66 14.05 -15.36
N GLU A 46 -6.84 13.73 -16.36
CA GLU A 46 -6.56 14.60 -17.51
C GLU A 46 -7.81 14.93 -18.33
N ARG A 47 -8.79 14.01 -18.36
CA ARG A 47 -10.10 14.21 -18.99
C ARG A 47 -11.11 14.93 -18.10
N GLY A 48 -10.73 15.28 -16.86
CA GLY A 48 -11.61 15.90 -15.87
C GLY A 48 -12.62 14.95 -15.22
N ASP A 49 -12.54 13.64 -15.48
CA ASP A 49 -13.38 12.64 -14.80
C ASP A 49 -12.74 12.26 -13.47
N PHE A 50 -12.82 13.17 -12.51
CA PHE A 50 -12.22 13.00 -11.20
C PHE A 50 -12.84 11.85 -10.39
N ARG A 51 -14.10 11.48 -10.64
CA ARG A 51 -14.74 10.32 -9.98
C ARG A 51 -14.12 9.01 -10.44
N ALA A 52 -13.96 8.84 -11.76
CA ALA A 52 -13.29 7.68 -12.31
C ALA A 52 -11.80 7.64 -11.92
N ALA A 53 -11.15 8.80 -11.87
CA ALA A 53 -9.77 8.92 -11.41
C ALA A 53 -9.61 8.42 -9.96
N VAL A 54 -10.42 8.93 -9.03
CA VAL A 54 -10.43 8.50 -7.62
C VAL A 54 -10.62 6.98 -7.48
N SER A 55 -11.54 6.39 -8.25
CA SER A 55 -11.77 4.94 -8.20
C SER A 55 -10.53 4.14 -8.58
N ASN A 56 -9.82 4.59 -9.62
CA ASN A 56 -8.58 3.95 -10.07
C ASN A 56 -7.42 4.22 -9.11
N TYR A 57 -7.27 5.43 -8.56
CA TYR A 57 -6.27 5.70 -7.52
C TYR A 57 -6.50 4.86 -6.28
N ARG A 58 -7.75 4.67 -5.84
CA ARG A 58 -8.07 3.80 -4.71
C ARG A 58 -7.61 2.37 -4.96
N THR A 59 -7.89 1.83 -6.16
CA THR A 59 -7.40 0.51 -6.53
C THR A 59 -5.86 0.47 -6.57
N SER A 60 -5.21 1.54 -7.04
CA SER A 60 -3.74 1.66 -7.02
C SER A 60 -3.18 1.59 -5.58
N ILE A 61 -3.79 2.34 -4.66
CA ILE A 61 -3.45 2.37 -3.23
C ILE A 61 -3.71 1.02 -2.57
N GLU A 62 -4.79 0.32 -2.92
CA GLU A 62 -5.07 -1.03 -2.41
C GLU A 62 -4.01 -2.04 -2.85
N LYS A 63 -3.38 -1.85 -4.02
CA LYS A 63 -2.27 -2.68 -4.49
C LYS A 63 -0.93 -2.28 -3.90
N ASN A 64 -0.68 -0.98 -3.74
CA ASN A 64 0.49 -0.46 -3.07
C ASN A 64 0.11 0.70 -2.14
N PRO A 65 -0.11 0.42 -0.84
CA PRO A 65 -0.45 1.45 0.15
C PRO A 65 0.68 2.45 0.41
N GLY A 66 1.91 2.12 -0.01
CA GLY A 66 3.07 2.97 0.11
C GLY A 66 3.36 3.76 -1.17
N PHE A 67 2.41 3.91 -2.09
CA PHE A 67 2.63 4.61 -3.35
C PHE A 67 2.24 6.10 -3.24
N PRO A 68 3.21 7.03 -3.03
CA PRO A 68 2.88 8.41 -2.69
C PRO A 68 2.20 9.14 -3.86
N ALA A 69 2.57 8.81 -5.10
CA ALA A 69 1.96 9.41 -6.30
C ALA A 69 0.46 9.08 -6.42
N ALA A 70 0.05 7.86 -6.07
CA ALA A 70 -1.37 7.49 -6.10
C ALA A 70 -2.18 8.21 -5.00
N HIS A 71 -1.59 8.41 -3.82
CA HIS A 71 -2.20 9.23 -2.77
C HIS A 71 -2.30 10.70 -3.17
N LEU A 72 -1.27 11.26 -3.80
CA LEU A 72 -1.28 12.63 -4.30
C LEU A 72 -2.36 12.83 -5.38
N GLY A 73 -2.43 11.93 -6.37
CA GLY A 73 -3.43 11.99 -7.44
C GLY A 73 -4.86 11.83 -6.92
N ALA A 74 -5.08 10.96 -5.92
CA ALA A 74 -6.35 10.87 -5.22
C ALA A 74 -6.69 12.17 -4.48
N ALA A 75 -5.74 12.76 -3.76
CA ALA A 75 -5.93 13.99 -3.01
C ALA A 75 -6.35 15.15 -3.92
N GLN A 76 -5.66 15.32 -5.05
CA GLN A 76 -6.00 16.31 -6.07
C GLN A 76 -7.37 16.05 -6.70
N SER A 77 -7.68 14.79 -7.01
CA SER A 77 -8.98 14.47 -7.62
C SER A 77 -10.15 14.68 -6.63
N TYR A 78 -9.96 14.39 -5.35
CA TYR A 78 -10.93 14.74 -4.31
C TYR A 78 -11.05 16.25 -4.09
N TYR A 79 -9.95 17.00 -4.23
CA TYR A 79 -9.95 18.46 -4.20
C TYR A 79 -10.86 19.01 -5.33
N GLU A 80 -10.68 18.54 -6.56
CA GLU A 80 -11.53 18.95 -7.70
C GLU A 80 -13.00 18.54 -7.55
N LEU A 81 -13.28 17.45 -6.83
CA LEU A 81 -14.65 17.02 -6.50
C LEU A 81 -15.27 17.79 -5.33
N GLY A 82 -14.50 18.65 -4.64
CA GLY A 82 -14.93 19.39 -3.45
C GLY A 82 -14.97 18.56 -2.17
N ASP A 83 -14.46 17.33 -2.16
CA ASP A 83 -14.32 16.50 -0.96
C ASP A 83 -12.99 16.80 -0.26
N TRP A 84 -12.93 17.99 0.34
CA TRP A 84 -11.72 18.49 1.00
C TRP A 84 -11.28 17.63 2.18
N SER A 85 -12.23 16.94 2.84
CA SER A 85 -11.95 16.05 3.97
C SER A 85 -11.13 14.86 3.53
N ARG A 86 -11.53 14.16 2.46
CA ARG A 86 -10.75 13.04 1.91
C ARG A 86 -9.48 13.49 1.23
N SER A 87 -9.52 14.65 0.57
CA SER A 87 -8.34 15.26 -0.02
C SER A 87 -7.24 15.47 1.02
N ARG A 88 -7.59 16.10 2.16
CA ARG A 88 -6.65 16.33 3.27
C ARG A 88 -6.07 15.02 3.82
N ALA A 89 -6.90 14.03 4.08
CA ALA A 89 -6.45 12.74 4.62
C ALA A 89 -5.42 12.07 3.70
N HIS A 90 -5.59 12.18 2.38
CA HIS A 90 -4.61 11.67 1.43
C HIS A 90 -3.32 12.49 1.36
N PHE A 91 -3.40 13.83 1.47
CA PHE A 91 -2.20 14.66 1.59
C PHE A 91 -1.41 14.35 2.86
N GLU A 92 -2.08 14.18 3.99
CA GLU A 92 -1.45 13.76 5.25
C GLU A 92 -0.72 12.44 5.08
N ARG A 93 -1.34 11.47 4.39
CA ARG A 93 -0.68 10.19 4.12
C ARG A 93 0.58 10.32 3.26
N VAL A 94 0.60 11.23 2.27
CA VAL A 94 1.80 11.51 1.48
C VAL A 94 2.93 12.05 2.37
N LEU A 95 2.61 12.95 3.30
CA LEU A 95 3.60 13.52 4.23
C LEU A 95 4.12 12.48 5.23
N GLU A 96 3.27 11.57 5.69
CA GLU A 96 3.70 10.45 6.52
C GLU A 96 4.68 9.53 5.77
N LEU A 97 4.33 9.16 4.54
CA LEU A 97 5.19 8.31 3.70
C LEU A 97 6.54 8.95 3.39
N ASP A 98 6.60 10.27 3.19
CA ASP A 98 7.85 11.00 2.96
C ASP A 98 8.74 11.03 4.21
N ARG A 99 8.13 11.04 5.41
CA ARG A 99 8.86 10.99 6.70
C ARG A 99 9.32 9.59 7.08
N GLU A 100 8.69 8.56 6.52
CA GLU A 100 9.04 7.15 6.71
C GLU A 100 10.20 6.71 5.79
N ASN A 101 10.59 7.54 4.80
CA ASN A 101 11.59 7.26 3.77
C ASN A 101 12.93 7.95 4.08
#